data_AF-A0AA87FFN5-F1
#
_entry.id   AF-A0AA87FFN5-F1
#
_cell.length_a   1.000
_cell.length_b   1.000
_cell.length_c   1.000
_cell.angle_alpha   90.00
_cell.angle_beta   90.00
_cell.angle_gamma   90.00
#
_symmetry.space_group_name_H-M   'P 1'
#
loop_
_entity.id
_entity.type
_entity.pdbx_description
1 polymer ?
#
loop_
_entity_poly.entity_id
_entity_poly.type
_entity_poly.pdbx_seq_one_letter_code
_entity_poly.pdbx_strand_id
1 'polypeptide(L)' 'MLENPELKERSFSYLKEETVLRRDENDQIRFRTRDID' A
#
# COMPACT_ATOMS: atom_id res chain seq x y z
N MET A 1 10.50 -2.49 7.12
CA MET A 1 11.50 -1.70 6.38
C MET A 1 10.98 -1.45 4.97
N LEU A 2 10.58 -0.22 4.64
CA LEU A 2 10.43 0.20 3.24
C LEU A 2 11.82 0.61 2.76
N GLU A 3 12.61 -0.37 2.34
CA GLU A 3 14.01 -0.19 1.91
C GLU A 3 14.18 0.46 0.53
N ASN A 4 13.09 0.75 -0.19
CA ASN A 4 13.14 1.37 -1.51
C ASN A 4 12.40 2.72 -1.49
N PRO A 5 13.12 3.86 -1.50
CA PRO A 5 12.50 5.19 -1.58
C PRO A 5 11.78 5.45 -2.91
N GLU A 6 11.98 4.61 -3.92
CA GLU A 6 11.31 4.70 -5.22
C GLU A 6 9.94 3.99 -5.28
N LEU A 7 9.63 3.11 -4.31
CA LEU A 7 8.31 2.49 -4.24
C LEU A 7 7.32 3.45 -3.57
N LYS A 8 6.74 4.33 -4.40
CA LYS A 8 5.61 5.19 -4.06
C LYS A 8 4.34 4.39 -3.70
N GLU A 9 4.25 3.14 -4.16
CA GLU A 9 3.10 2.26 -3.98
C GLU A 9 3.54 0.79 -3.82
N ARG A 10 2.92 0.10 -2.87
CA ARG A 10 3.01 -1.34 -2.64
C ARG A 10 1.59 -1.87 -2.46
N SER A 11 1.13 -2.73 -3.35
CA SER A 11 -0.10 -3.52 -3.14
C SER A 11 0.26 -4.88 -2.57
N PHE A 12 -0.54 -5.34 -1.61
CA PHE A 12 -0.46 -6.67 -1.03
C PHE A 12 -1.85 -7.28 -1.05
N SER A 13 -1.99 -8.46 -1.64
CA SER A 13 -3.24 -9.20 -1.66
C SER A 13 -3.11 -10.38 -0.70
N TYR A 14 -4.03 -10.49 0.26
CA TYR A 14 -4.09 -11.60 1.19
C TYR A 14 -5.51 -12.16 1.25
N LEU A 15 -5.66 -13.46 1.00
CA LEU A 15 -6.95 -14.15 0.90
C LEU A 15 -7.90 -13.51 -0.12
N LYS A 16 -8.84 -12.68 0.34
CA LYS A 16 -9.83 -11.91 -0.43
C LYS A 16 -9.75 -10.41 -0.15
N GLU A 17 -8.62 -9.95 0.36
CA GLU A 17 -8.43 -8.56 0.73
C GLU A 17 -7.20 -8.02 0.00
N GLU A 18 -7.39 -6.90 -0.69
CA GLU A 18 -6.32 -6.12 -1.28
C GLU A 18 -6.00 -4.94 -0.35
N THR A 19 -4.78 -4.91 0.17
CA THR A 19 -4.24 -3.79 0.93
C THR A 19 -3.25 -3.02 0.07
N VAL A 20 -3.59 -1.77 -0.23
CA VAL A 20 -2.75 -0.87 -1.01
C VAL A 20 -2.10 0.12 -0.06
N LEU A 21 -0.77 0.04 0.05
CA LEU A 21 0.08 1.00 0.75
C LEU A 21 0.65 1.99 -0.26
N ARG A 22 0.37 3.29 -0.07
CA ARG A 22 0.90 4.38 -0.89
C ARG A 22 1.54 5.42 0.00
N ARG A 23 2.60 6.06 -0.49
CA ARG A 23 3.10 7.30 0.10
C ARG A 23 2.45 8.48 -0.60
N ASP A 24 1.83 9.34 0.19
CA ASP A 24 1.20 10.58 -0.27
C ASP A 24 2.28 11.67 -0.50
N GLU A 25 1.94 12.81 -1.10
CA GLU A 25 2.90 13.86 -1.45
C GLU A 25 3.61 14.49 -0.23
N ASN A 26 3.06 14.27 0.96
CA ASN A 26 3.62 14.67 2.25
C ASN A 26 4.51 13.58 2.90
N ASP A 27 4.95 12.58 2.12
CA ASP A 27 5.65 11.36 2.58
C ASP A 27 4.86 10.56 3.66
N GLN A 28 3.55 10.81 3.76
CA GLN A 28 2.69 10.09 4.69
C GLN A 28 2.30 8.73 4.12
N ILE A 29 2.45 7.70 4.95
CA ILE A 29 2.03 6.33 4.61
C ILE A 29 0.50 6.26 4.73
N ARG A 30 -0.18 6.05 3.60
CA ARG A 30 -1.61 5.75 3.55
C ARG A 30 -1.79 4.30 3.15
N PHE A 31 -2.53 3.56 3.96
CA PHE A 31 -2.96 2.21 3.62
C PHE A 31 -4.47 2.20 3.45
N ARG A 32 -4.94 1.48 2.42
CA ARG A 32 -6.36 1.24 2.19
C ARG A 32 -6.55 -0.24 1.96
N THR A 33 -7.44 -0.85 2.73
CA THR A 33 -7.87 -2.23 2.54
C THR A 33 -9.21 -2.22 1.81
N ARG A 34 -9.32 -3.05 0.78
CA ARG A 34 -10.54 -3.28 0.03
C ARG A 34 -10.74 -4.78 -0.08
N ASP A 35 -11.98 -5.21 0.10
CA ASP A 35 -12.38 -6.58 -0.17
C ASP A 35 -12.43 -6.76 -1.71
N ILE A 36 -11.79 -7.81 -2.21
CA ILE A 36 -11.84 -8.25 -3.60
C ILE A 36 -12.78 -9.47 -3.61
N ASP A 37 -14.07 -9.21 -3.84
CA ASP A 37 -15.11 -10.22 -4.05
C ASP A 37 -14.98 -10.89 -5.43
#